data_AF-A0A2V4A178-F1
#
_entry.id   AF-A0A2V4A178-F1
#
_cell.length_a   1.000
_cell.length_b   1.000
_cell.length_c   1.000
_cell.angle_alpha   90.00
_cell.angle_beta   90.00
_cell.angle_gamma   90.00
#
_symmetry.space_group_name_H-M   'P 1'
#
loop_
_entity.id
_entity.type
_entity.pdbx_description
1 polymer ?
#
loop_
_entity_poly.entity_id
_entity_poly.type
_entity_poly.pdbx_seq_one_letter_code
_entity_poly.pdbx_strand_id
1 'polypeptide(L)'
;MHTVQYFDGLGRPDQSIQVGASPNGFDMVQPIDFDEFGREKKKYLPYTLNKANGGEHIPKDKELLQANWAIYGSEQNYAYSETQFDGSPLNRVEAQGAPGSAWQVNGKNKVQIDYATNHGTEVLLFELNGDKLEQTKHYSANQLY
;
A
#
# COMPACT_ATOMS: atom_id res chain seq x y z
N MET A 1 7.85 23.84 -12.76
CA MET A 1 7.65 22.41 -12.44
C MET A 1 6.17 22.12 -12.60
N HIS A 2 5.83 21.06 -13.34
CA HIS A 2 4.46 20.59 -13.50
C HIS A 2 4.45 19.06 -13.45
N THR A 3 3.27 18.48 -13.23
CA THR A 3 3.10 17.03 -13.12
C THR A 3 2.24 16.54 -14.28
N VAL A 4 2.66 15.44 -14.90
CA VAL A 4 1.90 14.71 -15.92
C VAL A 4 1.41 13.42 -15.27
N GLN A 5 0.10 13.15 -15.39
CA GLN A 5 -0.50 11.91 -14.91
C GLN A 5 -0.97 11.11 -16.11
N TYR A 6 -0.49 9.87 -16.19
CA TYR A 6 -0.94 8.88 -17.16
C TYR A 6 -1.97 7.95 -16.55
N PHE A 7 -2.77 7.38 -17.44
CA PHE A 7 -3.86 6.48 -17.11
C PHE A 7 -3.82 5.28 -18.07
N ASP A 8 -4.17 4.13 -17.54
CA ASP A 8 -4.31 2.90 -18.32
C ASP A 8 -5.58 2.92 -19.19
N GLY A 9 -5.79 1.86 -19.99
CA GLY A 9 -6.97 1.72 -20.85
C GLY A 9 -8.31 1.61 -20.10
N LEU A 10 -8.30 1.48 -18.77
CA LEU A 10 -9.48 1.46 -17.91
C LEU A 10 -9.69 2.80 -17.18
N GLY A 11 -8.84 3.80 -17.44
CA GLY A 11 -8.92 5.12 -16.80
C GLY A 11 -8.38 5.16 -15.38
N ARG A 12 -7.59 4.17 -14.95
CA ARG A 12 -6.91 4.19 -13.64
C ARG A 12 -5.53 4.83 -13.79
N PRO A 13 -5.05 5.62 -12.80
CA PRO A 13 -3.72 6.21 -12.87
C PRO A 13 -2.64 5.13 -12.86
N ASP A 14 -1.76 5.08 -13.86
CA ASP A 14 -0.71 4.05 -13.97
C ASP A 14 0.72 4.62 -13.81
N GLN A 15 0.91 5.91 -14.07
CA GLN A 15 2.21 6.55 -13.90
C GLN A 15 2.07 8.05 -13.63
N SER A 16 2.83 8.57 -12.65
CA SER A 16 2.92 10.00 -12.37
C SER A 16 4.34 10.50 -12.65
N ILE A 17 4.48 11.56 -13.45
CA ILE A 17 5.79 12.15 -13.77
C ILE A 17 5.84 13.61 -13.34
N GLN A 18 6.82 13.96 -12.51
CA GLN A 18 7.12 15.34 -12.15
C GLN A 18 8.25 15.86 -13.03
N VAL A 19 7.93 16.82 -13.91
CA VAL A 19 8.85 17.31 -14.94
C VAL A 19 9.87 18.29 -14.36
N GLY A 20 11.15 17.97 -14.54
CA GLY A 20 12.30 18.75 -14.06
C GLY A 20 12.41 18.82 -12.54
N ALA A 21 11.88 17.84 -11.81
CA ALA A 21 11.76 17.88 -10.35
C ALA A 21 13.03 17.43 -9.61
N SER A 22 13.95 16.74 -10.29
CA SER A 22 15.22 16.35 -9.67
C SER A 22 16.18 17.53 -9.55
N PRO A 23 17.22 17.47 -8.67
CA PRO A 23 18.22 18.53 -8.55
C PRO A 23 18.96 18.87 -9.86
N ASN A 24 19.05 17.90 -10.78
CA ASN A 24 19.67 18.08 -12.10
C ASN A 24 18.68 18.50 -13.19
N GLY A 25 17.42 18.79 -12.84
CA GLY A 25 16.37 19.13 -13.79
C GLY A 25 15.86 17.95 -14.62
N PHE A 26 16.03 16.71 -14.13
CA PHE A 26 15.47 15.51 -14.75
C PHE A 26 14.11 15.16 -14.14
N ASP A 27 13.37 14.34 -14.87
CA ASP A 27 12.00 14.00 -14.50
C ASP A 27 12.00 12.90 -13.43
N MET A 28 11.10 13.03 -12.46
CA MET A 28 10.85 12.00 -11.46
C MET A 28 9.62 11.20 -11.83
N VAL A 29 9.77 9.88 -11.92
CA VAL A 29 8.73 8.95 -12.32
C VAL A 29 8.29 8.17 -11.09
N GLN A 30 6.98 8.09 -10.86
CA GLN A 30 6.36 7.24 -9.86
C GLN A 30 5.42 6.23 -10.55
N PRO A 31 5.82 4.96 -10.61
CA PRO A 31 4.97 3.90 -11.14
C PRO A 31 3.79 3.58 -10.23
N ILE A 32 2.64 3.28 -10.83
CA ILE A 32 1.46 2.75 -10.15
C ILE A 32 1.06 1.48 -10.90
N ASP A 33 1.01 0.36 -10.18
CA ASP A 33 0.67 -0.93 -10.78
C ASP A 33 -0.47 -1.60 -10.03
N PHE A 34 -1.37 -2.19 -10.80
CA PHE A 34 -2.52 -2.91 -10.27
C PHE A 34 -2.39 -4.39 -10.58
N ASP A 35 -2.83 -5.23 -9.65
CA ASP A 35 -2.95 -6.66 -9.91
C ASP A 35 -4.15 -6.97 -10.83
N GLU A 36 -4.31 -8.25 -11.16
CA GLU A 36 -5.39 -8.75 -12.03
C GLU A 36 -6.80 -8.44 -11.51
N PHE A 37 -6.94 -8.15 -10.21
CA PHE A 37 -8.19 -7.78 -9.56
C PHE A 37 -8.37 -6.25 -9.45
N GLY A 38 -7.42 -5.47 -9.98
CA GLY A 38 -7.44 -4.02 -9.99
C GLY A 38 -7.06 -3.37 -8.67
N ARG A 39 -6.34 -4.07 -7.81
CA ARG A 39 -5.87 -3.56 -6.50
C ARG A 39 -4.44 -3.07 -6.63
N GLU A 40 -4.10 -1.97 -5.95
CA GLU A 40 -2.73 -1.45 -5.86
C GLU A 40 -1.92 -2.34 -4.89
N LYS A 41 -1.50 -3.53 -5.35
CA LYS A 41 -0.78 -4.50 -4.52
C LYS A 41 0.61 -4.00 -4.12
N LYS A 42 1.28 -3.28 -5.02
CA LYS A 42 2.59 -2.67 -4.78
C LYS A 42 2.54 -1.19 -5.07
N LYS A 43 3.08 -0.41 -4.15
CA LYS A 43 3.20 1.04 -4.26
C LYS A 43 4.67 1.41 -4.25
N TYR A 44 5.16 1.81 -5.42
CA TYR A 44 6.58 2.05 -5.65
C TYR A 44 6.98 3.45 -5.18
N LEU A 45 8.23 3.54 -4.72
CA LEU A 45 8.88 4.83 -4.52
C LEU A 45 9.19 5.48 -5.87
N PRO A 46 9.22 6.81 -5.96
CA PRO A 46 9.63 7.48 -7.19
C PRO A 46 11.11 7.25 -7.48
N TYR A 47 11.50 7.35 -8.73
CA TYR A 47 12.90 7.40 -9.15
C TYR A 47 13.14 8.53 -10.14
N THR A 48 14.40 8.94 -10.31
CA THR A 48 14.78 9.97 -11.26
C THR A 48 15.26 9.36 -12.57
N LEU A 49 14.84 9.92 -13.71
CA LEU A 49 15.46 9.59 -14.99
C LEU A 49 16.91 10.08 -15.06
N ASN A 50 17.68 9.52 -16.00
CA ASN A 50 19.06 9.94 -16.29
C ASN A 50 19.14 11.11 -17.31
N LYS A 51 17.99 11.57 -17.80
CA LYS A 51 17.83 12.71 -18.70
C LYS A 51 16.44 13.29 -18.51
N ALA A 52 16.26 14.56 -18.86
CA ALA A 52 14.91 15.10 -19.06
C ALA A 52 14.28 14.42 -20.29
N ASN A 53 13.03 14.00 -20.16
CA ASN A 53 12.20 13.53 -21.26
C ASN A 53 10.96 14.41 -21.46
N GLY A 54 10.78 15.47 -20.68
CA GLY A 54 9.68 16.41 -20.83
C GLY A 54 8.34 15.86 -20.34
N GLY A 55 8.37 14.85 -19.48
CA GLY A 55 7.17 14.20 -18.96
C GLY A 55 6.63 13.09 -19.84
N GLU A 56 7.38 12.58 -20.82
CA GLU A 56 6.96 11.45 -21.67
C GLU A 56 6.71 10.18 -20.86
N HIS A 57 5.63 9.46 -21.20
CA HIS A 57 5.28 8.18 -20.60
C HIS A 57 6.41 7.16 -20.73
N ILE A 58 6.77 6.49 -19.63
CA ILE A 58 7.74 5.40 -19.63
C ILE A 58 7.00 4.07 -19.82
N PRO A 59 7.28 3.30 -20.89
CA PRO A 59 6.71 1.97 -21.09
C PRO A 59 7.00 1.02 -19.92
N LYS A 60 6.05 0.13 -19.62
CA LYS A 60 6.08 -0.76 -18.44
C LYS A 60 7.33 -1.64 -18.34
N ASP A 61 7.84 -2.11 -19.48
CA ASP A 61 9.06 -2.92 -19.59
C ASP A 61 10.33 -2.16 -19.19
N LYS A 62 10.28 -0.82 -19.21
CA LYS A 62 11.37 0.07 -18.79
C LYS A 62 11.12 0.72 -17.44
N GLU A 63 9.86 0.96 -17.11
CA GLU A 63 9.42 1.64 -15.89
C GLU A 63 9.77 0.84 -14.64
N LEU A 64 9.47 -0.46 -14.64
CA LEU A 64 9.69 -1.34 -13.49
C LEU A 64 11.07 -2.02 -13.48
N LEU A 65 12.02 -1.51 -14.26
CA LEU A 65 13.40 -2.01 -14.21
C LEU A 65 14.03 -1.67 -12.86
N GLN A 66 14.52 -2.69 -12.17
CA GLN A 66 15.11 -2.56 -10.84
C GLN A 66 16.25 -1.53 -10.78
N ALA A 67 17.01 -1.38 -11.86
CA ALA A 67 18.10 -0.40 -11.98
C ALA A 67 17.63 1.06 -11.82
N ASN A 68 16.36 1.36 -12.07
CA ASN A 68 15.80 2.70 -11.89
C ASN A 68 15.86 3.15 -10.43
N TRP A 69 15.76 2.22 -9.48
CA TRP A 69 15.82 2.48 -8.05
C TRP A 69 17.23 2.46 -7.46
N ALA A 70 18.28 2.51 -8.30
CA ALA A 70 19.68 2.51 -7.84
C ALA A 70 19.99 3.64 -6.83
N ILE A 71 19.23 4.74 -6.84
CA ILE A 71 19.32 5.82 -5.84
C ILE A 71 19.09 5.32 -4.40
N TYR A 72 18.38 4.21 -4.21
CA TYR A 72 18.14 3.57 -2.91
C TYR A 72 19.24 2.58 -2.50
N GLY A 73 20.32 2.46 -3.28
CA GLY A 73 21.49 1.65 -2.95
C GLY A 73 21.16 0.17 -2.76
N SER A 74 21.57 -0.42 -1.64
CA SER A 74 21.30 -1.83 -1.32
C SER A 74 19.82 -2.17 -1.20
N GLU A 75 18.96 -1.16 -1.03
CA GLU A 75 17.52 -1.30 -0.88
C GLU A 75 16.76 -1.09 -2.19
N GLN A 76 17.44 -0.94 -3.34
CA GLN A 76 16.80 -0.73 -4.65
C GLN A 76 15.76 -1.82 -4.99
N ASN A 77 15.99 -3.05 -4.51
CA ASN A 77 15.11 -4.20 -4.75
C ASN A 77 13.83 -4.15 -3.90
N TYR A 78 13.74 -3.20 -2.97
CA TYR A 78 12.70 -3.06 -1.95
C TYR A 78 12.15 -1.63 -1.90
N ALA A 79 12.29 -0.88 -3.00
CA ALA A 79 11.79 0.49 -3.14
C ALA A 79 10.27 0.53 -3.38
N TYR A 80 9.50 -0.23 -2.59
CA TYR A 80 8.06 -0.31 -2.64
C TYR A 80 7.49 -0.77 -1.28
N SER A 81 6.25 -0.35 -1.00
CA SER A 81 5.39 -1.03 -0.03
C SER A 81 4.53 -2.07 -0.74
N GLU A 82 4.23 -3.18 -0.06
CA GLU A 82 3.37 -4.25 -0.58
C GLU A 82 2.22 -4.52 0.40
N THR A 83 1.02 -4.67 -0.15
CA THR A 83 -0.16 -5.14 0.58
C THR A 83 -0.40 -6.60 0.23
N GLN A 84 -0.38 -7.48 1.22
CA GLN A 84 -0.77 -8.88 1.08
C GLN A 84 -2.24 -9.02 1.46
N PHE A 85 -3.02 -9.58 0.55
CA PHE A 85 -4.45 -9.87 0.76
C PHE A 85 -4.66 -11.35 1.08
N ASP A 86 -5.71 -11.66 1.83
CA ASP A 86 -6.08 -13.02 2.25
C ASP A 86 -6.61 -13.90 1.10
N GLY A 87 -6.83 -13.34 -0.08
CA GLY A 87 -7.35 -14.03 -1.26
C GLY A 87 -8.86 -14.31 -1.20
N SER A 88 -9.56 -13.83 -0.18
CA SER A 88 -11.02 -13.97 -0.10
C SER A 88 -11.73 -12.98 -1.02
N PRO A 89 -13.00 -13.23 -1.38
CA PRO A 89 -13.81 -12.27 -2.15
C PRO A 89 -13.98 -10.91 -1.46
N LEU A 90 -13.70 -10.82 -0.16
CA LEU A 90 -13.77 -9.59 0.61
C LEU A 90 -12.52 -8.72 0.48
N ASN A 91 -11.46 -9.19 -0.20
CA ASN A 91 -10.20 -8.48 -0.41
C ASN A 91 -9.62 -7.92 0.91
N ARG A 92 -9.60 -8.73 1.96
CA ARG A 92 -9.11 -8.29 3.27
C ARG A 92 -7.58 -8.24 3.27
N VAL A 93 -7.03 -7.26 3.98
CA VAL A 93 -5.57 -7.08 4.11
C VAL A 93 -5.07 -7.99 5.22
N GLU A 94 -4.22 -8.96 4.88
CA GLU A 94 -3.60 -9.86 5.85
C GLU A 94 -2.30 -9.25 6.41
N ALA A 95 -1.51 -8.60 5.55
CA ALA A 95 -0.30 -7.92 5.97
C ALA A 95 0.00 -6.70 5.09
N GLN A 96 0.67 -5.71 5.68
CA GLN A 96 1.11 -4.50 5.03
C GLN A 96 2.61 -4.31 5.28
N GLY A 97 3.38 -4.29 4.20
CA GLY A 97 4.80 -3.93 4.22
C GLY A 97 5.04 -2.45 3.90
N ALA A 98 6.26 -2.00 4.13
CA ALA A 98 6.77 -0.68 3.78
C ALA A 98 8.09 -0.81 2.99
N PRO A 99 8.60 0.28 2.38
CA PRO A 99 9.88 0.25 1.67
C PRO A 99 11.04 -0.22 2.54
N GLY A 100 11.95 -0.98 1.93
CA GLY A 100 13.11 -1.59 2.57
C GLY A 100 12.91 -3.08 2.87
N SER A 101 14.01 -3.83 2.79
CA SER A 101 14.08 -5.28 2.92
C SER A 101 13.45 -5.81 4.22
N ALA A 102 13.73 -5.17 5.35
CA ALA A 102 13.20 -5.56 6.66
C ALA A 102 11.69 -5.34 6.82
N TRP A 103 11.10 -4.45 6.00
CA TRP A 103 9.72 -4.00 6.08
C TRP A 103 8.81 -4.62 5.03
N GLN A 104 9.33 -5.49 4.16
CA GLN A 104 8.52 -6.24 3.21
C GLN A 104 7.54 -7.18 3.92
N VAL A 105 6.53 -7.67 3.22
CA VAL A 105 5.51 -8.60 3.77
C VAL A 105 6.09 -9.95 4.23
N ASN A 106 7.26 -10.34 3.71
CA ASN A 106 8.05 -11.47 4.20
C ASN A 106 9.13 -11.07 5.23
N GLY A 107 9.25 -9.78 5.52
CA GLY A 107 10.16 -9.20 6.49
C GLY A 107 9.63 -9.25 7.92
N LYS A 108 10.47 -8.80 8.85
CA LYS A 108 10.19 -8.86 10.31
C LYS A 108 9.32 -7.71 10.80
N ASN A 109 9.31 -6.58 10.08
CA ASN A 109 8.71 -5.34 10.54
C ASN A 109 7.37 -5.01 9.86
N LYS A 110 6.78 -5.98 9.16
CA LYS A 110 5.46 -5.80 8.54
C LYS A 110 4.38 -5.55 9.61
N VAL A 111 3.31 -4.89 9.21
CA VAL A 111 2.07 -4.89 9.97
C VAL A 111 1.29 -6.13 9.57
N GLN A 112 0.81 -6.90 10.56
CA GLN A 112 -0.11 -8.01 10.36
C GLN A 112 -1.48 -7.63 10.89
N ILE A 113 -2.53 -8.02 10.17
CA ILE A 113 -3.91 -7.74 10.52
C ILE A 113 -4.65 -9.06 10.61
N ASP A 114 -5.19 -9.36 11.79
CA ASP A 114 -6.01 -10.54 12.03
C ASP A 114 -7.48 -10.12 12.14
N TYR A 115 -8.34 -10.86 11.44
CA TYR A 115 -9.79 -10.65 11.48
C TYR A 115 -10.43 -11.75 12.34
N ALA A 116 -10.78 -11.39 13.57
CA ALA A 116 -11.35 -12.31 14.53
C ALA A 116 -12.72 -11.84 15.02
N THR A 117 -13.42 -12.77 15.65
CA THR A 117 -14.67 -12.54 16.38
C THR A 117 -14.41 -12.32 17.84
N ASN A 118 -15.34 -11.62 18.50
CA ASN A 118 -15.32 -11.60 19.95
C ASN A 118 -15.47 -13.03 20.51
N HIS A 119 -14.62 -13.37 21.47
CA HIS A 119 -14.83 -14.50 22.36
C HIS A 119 -15.77 -14.08 23.51
N GLY A 120 -16.30 -15.07 24.24
CA GLY A 120 -17.33 -14.85 25.27
C GLY A 120 -16.90 -14.05 26.50
N THR A 121 -15.63 -13.67 26.60
CA THR A 121 -15.05 -12.94 27.75
C THR A 121 -14.26 -11.71 27.34
N GLU A 122 -14.39 -11.26 26.08
CA GLU A 122 -13.56 -10.16 25.56
C GLU A 122 -14.25 -8.80 25.64
N VAL A 123 -15.55 -8.76 25.33
CA VAL A 123 -16.28 -7.49 25.22
C VAL A 123 -17.29 -7.37 26.33
N LEU A 124 -17.15 -6.30 27.11
CA LEU A 124 -18.03 -5.95 28.20
C LEU A 124 -19.43 -5.63 27.68
N LEU A 125 -20.44 -6.22 28.31
CA LEU A 125 -21.84 -5.88 28.14
C LEU A 125 -22.25 -4.96 29.29
N PHE A 126 -22.67 -3.75 28.95
CA PHE A 126 -23.24 -2.79 29.88
C PHE A 126 -24.76 -2.75 29.70
N GLU A 127 -25.49 -2.90 30.81
CA GLU A 127 -26.94 -2.78 30.85
C GLU A 127 -27.32 -1.54 31.69
N LEU A 128 -28.45 -0.92 31.34
CA LEU A 128 -28.95 0.24 32.07
C LEU A 128 -29.76 -0.24 33.28
N ASN A 129 -29.42 0.24 34.47
CA ASN A 129 -30.18 0.04 35.71
C ASN A 129 -30.60 1.40 36.28
N GLY A 130 -31.82 1.82 35.97
CA GLY A 130 -32.28 3.20 36.21
C GLY A 130 -31.47 4.19 35.37
N ASP A 131 -30.84 5.17 36.03
CA ASP A 131 -29.98 6.17 35.38
C ASP A 131 -28.48 5.80 35.41
N LYS A 132 -28.14 4.54 35.71
CA LYS A 132 -26.76 4.06 35.80
C LYS A 132 -26.47 2.99 34.75
N LEU A 133 -25.26 3.03 34.20
CA LEU A 133 -24.71 1.92 33.44
C LEU A 133 -24.05 0.93 34.41
N GLU A 134 -24.47 -0.32 34.35
CA GLU A 134 -23.87 -1.41 35.12
C GLU A 134 -23.22 -2.40 34.15
N GLN A 135 -21.96 -2.75 34.41
CA GLN A 135 -21.30 -3.84 33.72
C GLN A 135 -21.84 -5.16 34.26
N THR A 136 -22.82 -5.75 33.60
CA THR A 136 -23.47 -6.97 34.08
C THR A 136 -22.77 -8.23 33.60
N LYS A 137 -22.28 -8.27 32.35
CA LYS A 137 -21.73 -9.48 31.71
C LYS A 137 -20.68 -9.14 30.64
N HIS A 138 -20.27 -10.16 29.89
CA HIS A 138 -19.64 -10.01 28.57
C HIS A 138 -20.64 -10.45 27.50
N TYR A 139 -20.48 -9.96 26.28
CA TYR A 139 -21.16 -10.53 25.11
C TYR A 139 -20.72 -11.98 24.91
N SER A 140 -21.65 -12.86 24.50
CA SER A 140 -21.28 -14.24 24.14
C SER A 140 -20.43 -14.25 22.87
N ALA A 141 -19.73 -15.36 22.62
CA ALA A 141 -18.91 -15.49 21.42
C ALA A 141 -19.75 -15.27 20.15
N ASN A 142 -19.18 -14.55 19.17
CA ASN A 142 -19.79 -14.27 17.87
C ASN A 142 -21.09 -13.43 17.91
N GLN A 143 -21.30 -12.61 18.94
CA GLN A 143 -22.52 -11.78 19.05
C GLN A 143 -22.33 -10.32 18.63
N LEU A 144 -21.10 -9.92 18.29
CA LEU A 144 -20.79 -8.58 17.82
C LEU A 144 -20.45 -8.65 16.34
N TYR A 145 -21.51 -8.65 15.52
CA TYR A 145 -21.48 -8.55 14.07
C TYR A 145 -22.62 -7.65 13.59
#